data_AF-A0AAJ4W263-F1
#
_entry.id   AF-A0AAJ4W263-F1
#
_cell.length_a   1.000
_cell.length_b   1.000
_cell.length_c   1.000
_cell.angle_alpha   90.00
_cell.angle_beta   90.00
_cell.angle_gamma   90.00
#
_symmetry.space_group_name_H-M   'P 1'
#
loop_
_entity.id
_entity.type
_entity.pdbx_description
1 polymer ?
#
loop_
_entity_poly.entity_id
_entity_poly.type
_entity_poly.pdbx_seq_one_letter_code
_entity_poly.pdbx_strand_id
1 'polypeptide(L)'
;MIEEEKTETRNTTSSSTTNRAHLQNDTINLERFKPSAIYTLVAWIALGLGITSYCIGLWNAEILLSEKGFYFTLILFGLFAVVALQKSVRDKIEGVPVTPIFYTLGWIGTLASITLLTIGLINAEMTLSEKGFYAISYLLSLFAAVSVQKNVRDLENFSK
;
A
#
# COMPACT_ATOMS: atom_id res chain seq x y z
N MET A 1 -33.50 -37.14 44.51
CA MET A 1 -33.48 -35.69 44.22
C MET A 1 -32.05 -35.16 44.05
N ILE A 2 -31.09 -35.93 43.50
CA ILE A 2 -29.67 -35.50 43.37
C ILE A 2 -29.06 -35.99 42.03
N GLU A 3 -29.83 -36.05 40.94
CA GLU A 3 -29.31 -36.58 39.66
C GLU A 3 -29.52 -35.67 38.45
N GLU A 4 -30.33 -34.60 38.55
CA GLU A 4 -30.52 -33.64 37.46
C GLU A 4 -29.48 -32.51 37.42
N GLU A 5 -28.92 -32.12 38.57
CA GLU A 5 -27.95 -30.99 38.65
C GLU A 5 -26.61 -31.28 37.94
N LYS A 6 -26.20 -32.55 37.85
CA LYS A 6 -24.91 -32.97 37.26
C LYS A 6 -24.90 -32.98 35.73
N THR A 7 -26.07 -32.99 35.09
CA THR A 7 -26.20 -33.13 33.64
C THR A 7 -26.16 -31.76 32.95
N GLU A 8 -26.67 -30.72 33.62
CA GLU A 8 -26.70 -29.35 33.11
C GLU A 8 -25.32 -28.64 33.19
N THR A 9 -24.51 -28.97 34.21
CA THR A 9 -23.11 -28.49 34.33
C THR A 9 -22.17 -29.08 33.27
N ARG A 10 -22.49 -30.26 32.73
CA ARG A 10 -21.64 -30.98 31.76
C ARG A 10 -21.76 -30.42 30.34
N ASN A 11 -22.95 -29.94 29.97
CA ASN A 11 -23.21 -29.35 28.64
C ASN A 11 -22.70 -27.90 28.51
N THR A 12 -22.68 -27.14 29.61
CA THR A 12 -22.13 -25.77 29.68
C THR A 12 -20.59 -25.74 29.69
N THR A 13 -19.95 -26.79 30.23
CA THR A 13 -18.48 -26.89 30.28
C THR A 13 -17.87 -27.34 28.93
N SER A 14 -18.53 -28.22 28.17
CA SER A 14 -18.04 -28.63 26.83
C SER A 14 -18.24 -27.58 25.74
N SER A 15 -19.36 -26.83 25.80
CA SER A 15 -19.65 -25.74 24.85
C SER A 15 -18.74 -24.52 25.07
N SER A 16 -18.39 -24.18 26.31
CA SER A 16 -17.46 -23.10 26.62
C SER A 16 -16.00 -23.42 26.24
N THR A 17 -15.57 -24.67 26.42
CA THR A 17 -14.21 -25.10 26.02
C THR A 17 -14.05 -25.11 24.49
N THR A 18 -15.08 -25.57 23.76
CA THR A 18 -15.09 -25.57 22.29
C THR A 18 -15.12 -24.15 21.71
N ASN A 19 -15.92 -23.25 22.30
CA ASN A 19 -15.95 -21.83 21.90
C ASN A 19 -14.61 -21.12 22.18
N ARG A 20 -13.96 -21.38 23.32
CA ARG A 20 -12.65 -20.80 23.64
C ARG A 20 -11.56 -21.30 22.69
N ALA A 21 -11.57 -22.57 22.32
CA ALA A 21 -10.63 -23.11 21.33
C ALA A 21 -10.83 -22.46 19.95
N HIS A 22 -12.08 -22.22 19.53
CA HIS A 22 -12.37 -21.50 18.30
C HIS A 22 -11.90 -20.04 18.34
N LEU A 23 -12.24 -19.29 19.39
CA LEU A 23 -11.81 -17.91 19.59
C LEU A 23 -10.28 -17.79 19.66
N GLN A 24 -9.61 -18.76 20.27
CA GLN A 24 -8.15 -18.79 20.33
C GLN A 24 -7.51 -19.11 18.97
N ASN A 25 -8.10 -20.03 18.19
CA ASN A 25 -7.64 -20.28 16.83
C ASN A 25 -7.85 -19.05 15.93
N ASP A 26 -8.96 -18.34 16.06
CA ASP A 26 -9.24 -17.15 15.27
C ASP A 26 -8.26 -16.00 15.59
N THR A 27 -7.94 -15.79 16.87
CA THR A 27 -6.94 -14.80 17.31
C THR A 27 -5.51 -15.15 16.85
N ILE A 28 -5.12 -16.42 16.93
CA ILE A 28 -3.81 -16.88 16.42
C ILE A 28 -3.72 -16.69 14.90
N ASN A 29 -4.82 -16.91 14.17
CA ASN A 29 -4.85 -16.66 12.73
C ASN A 29 -4.77 -15.17 12.41
N LEU A 30 -5.45 -14.30 13.16
CA LEU A 30 -5.37 -12.84 13.02
C LEU A 30 -3.94 -12.32 13.21
N GLU A 31 -3.25 -12.71 14.28
CA GLU A 31 -1.86 -12.31 14.56
C GLU A 31 -0.88 -12.68 13.43
N ARG A 32 -1.14 -13.79 12.71
CA ARG A 32 -0.32 -14.22 11.57
C ARG A 32 -0.40 -13.25 10.37
N PHE A 33 -1.50 -12.51 10.23
CA PHE A 33 -1.70 -11.55 9.14
C PHE A 33 -1.12 -10.16 9.45
N LYS A 34 -0.55 -9.96 10.64
CA LYS A 34 0.09 -8.70 11.02
C LYS A 34 1.41 -8.51 10.26
N PRO A 35 1.61 -7.36 9.58
CA PRO A 35 2.87 -7.11 8.89
C PRO A 35 4.03 -7.10 9.88
N SER A 36 5.15 -7.74 9.51
CA SER A 36 6.33 -7.77 10.37
C SER A 36 6.95 -6.37 10.50
N ALA A 37 7.52 -6.06 11.67
CA ALA A 37 8.12 -4.75 11.92
C ALA A 37 9.23 -4.41 10.91
N ILE A 38 10.02 -5.42 10.51
CA ILE A 38 11.09 -5.27 9.51
C ILE A 38 10.49 -4.95 8.13
N TYR A 39 9.41 -5.62 7.71
CA TYR A 39 8.76 -5.35 6.43
C TYR A 39 8.22 -3.91 6.37
N THR A 40 7.57 -3.45 7.43
CA THR A 40 7.06 -2.07 7.53
C THR A 40 8.20 -1.06 7.44
N LEU A 41 9.29 -1.26 8.18
CA LEU A 41 10.46 -0.39 8.15
C LEU A 41 11.08 -0.31 6.75
N VAL A 42 11.32 -1.46 6.11
CA VAL A 42 11.94 -1.54 4.79
C VAL A 42 11.06 -0.85 3.74
N ALA A 43 9.73 -0.97 3.83
CA ALA A 43 8.82 -0.28 2.93
C ALA A 43 8.93 1.25 3.04
N TRP A 44 9.00 1.79 4.27
CA TRP A 44 9.19 3.21 4.50
C TRP A 44 10.55 3.72 4.02
N ILE A 45 11.62 2.95 4.26
CA ILE A 45 12.96 3.28 3.76
C ILE A 45 12.97 3.27 2.22
N ALA A 46 12.37 2.26 1.59
CA ALA A 46 12.29 2.17 0.13
C ALA A 46 11.53 3.35 -0.47
N LEU A 47 10.44 3.80 0.17
CA LEU A 47 9.69 4.98 -0.26
C LEU A 47 10.54 6.24 -0.16
N GLY A 48 11.20 6.43 0.99
CA GLY A 48 12.12 7.55 1.20
C GLY A 48 13.25 7.57 0.17
N LEU A 49 13.92 6.43 -0.05
CA LEU A 49 15.00 6.30 -1.03
C LEU A 49 14.52 6.54 -2.46
N GLY A 50 13.36 6.00 -2.86
CA GLY A 50 12.80 6.23 -4.19
C GLY A 50 12.55 7.72 -4.45
N ILE A 51 11.88 8.40 -3.54
CA ILE A 51 11.54 9.82 -3.69
C ILE A 51 12.80 10.68 -3.64
N THR A 52 13.67 10.46 -2.65
CA THR A 52 14.89 11.27 -2.49
C THR A 52 15.86 11.07 -3.64
N SER A 53 16.08 9.83 -4.10
CA SER A 53 16.93 9.57 -5.26
C SER A 53 16.40 10.24 -6.53
N TYR A 54 15.08 10.14 -6.80
CA TYR A 54 14.45 10.83 -7.93
C TYR A 54 14.65 12.35 -7.87
N CYS A 55 14.42 12.95 -6.70
CA CYS A 55 14.62 14.40 -6.48
C CYS A 55 16.07 14.83 -6.60
N ILE A 56 17.03 14.04 -6.10
CA ILE A 56 18.46 14.31 -6.24
C ILE A 56 18.88 14.26 -7.71
N GLY A 57 18.43 13.24 -8.45
CA GLY A 57 18.66 13.17 -9.90
C GLY A 57 18.13 14.41 -10.59
N LEU A 58 16.90 14.83 -10.26
CA LEU A 58 16.25 16.01 -10.84
C LEU A 58 16.98 17.32 -10.52
N TRP A 59 17.51 17.44 -9.31
CA TRP A 59 18.33 18.58 -8.92
C TRP A 59 19.59 18.65 -9.78
N ASN A 60 20.27 17.52 -9.97
CA ASN A 60 21.53 17.42 -10.69
C ASN A 60 21.41 17.46 -12.22
N ALA A 61 20.25 17.12 -12.79
CA ALA A 61 20.08 17.07 -14.24
C ALA A 61 20.20 18.45 -14.90
N GLU A 62 20.92 18.51 -16.02
CA GLU A 62 21.08 19.71 -16.85
C GLU A 62 19.94 19.84 -17.87
N ILE A 63 18.69 19.91 -17.37
CA ILE A 63 17.47 20.08 -18.18
C ILE A 63 16.77 21.41 -17.87
N LEU A 64 15.84 21.81 -18.74
CA LEU A 64 15.12 23.08 -18.59
C LEU A 64 14.31 23.09 -17.28
N LEU A 65 14.18 24.26 -16.64
CA LEU A 65 13.47 24.35 -15.34
C LEU A 65 12.01 23.90 -15.43
N SER A 66 11.34 24.14 -16.57
CA SER A 66 9.99 23.64 -16.83
C SER A 66 9.94 22.12 -16.97
N GLU A 67 10.95 21.49 -17.56
CA GLU A 67 11.07 20.03 -17.65
C GLU A 67 11.31 19.44 -16.26
N LYS A 68 12.12 20.09 -15.42
CA LYS A 68 12.27 19.71 -14.01
C LYS A 68 10.92 19.74 -13.30
N GLY A 69 10.17 20.83 -13.46
CA GLY A 69 8.82 20.96 -12.92
C GLY A 69 7.89 19.82 -13.37
N PHE A 70 7.92 19.47 -14.66
CA PHE A 70 7.15 18.37 -15.22
C PHE A 70 7.45 17.03 -14.55
N TYR A 71 8.73 16.63 -14.47
CA TYR A 71 9.13 15.39 -13.82
C TYR A 71 8.84 15.36 -12.32
N PHE A 72 8.98 16.50 -11.64
CA PHE A 72 8.61 16.62 -10.23
C PHE A 72 7.10 16.46 -10.01
N THR A 73 6.28 17.09 -10.85
CA THR A 73 4.82 16.92 -10.79
C THR A 73 4.42 15.47 -11.05
N LEU A 74 5.10 14.77 -11.97
CA LEU A 74 4.79 13.37 -12.26
C LEU A 74 4.99 12.43 -11.08
N ILE A 75 6.05 12.60 -10.28
CA ILE A 75 6.26 11.77 -9.09
C ILE A 75 5.21 12.05 -8.01
N LEU A 76 4.87 13.32 -7.78
CA LEU A 76 3.81 13.68 -6.83
C LEU A 76 2.44 13.16 -7.28
N PHE A 77 2.10 13.36 -8.55
CA PHE A 77 0.84 12.92 -9.12
C PHE A 77 0.73 11.38 -9.13
N GLY A 78 1.81 10.68 -9.50
CA GLY A 78 1.84 9.22 -9.50
C GLY A 78 1.69 8.63 -8.11
N LEU A 79 2.39 9.17 -7.11
CA LEU A 79 2.28 8.75 -5.72
C LEU A 79 0.84 8.93 -5.20
N PHE A 80 0.24 10.10 -5.46
CA PHE A 80 -1.15 10.35 -5.09
C PHE A 80 -2.11 9.38 -5.79
N ALA A 81 -1.98 9.22 -7.11
CA ALA A 81 -2.86 8.39 -7.92
C ALA A 81 -2.82 6.92 -7.51
N VAL A 82 -1.62 6.35 -7.30
CA VAL A 82 -1.47 4.93 -6.95
C VAL A 82 -2.00 4.64 -5.55
N VAL A 83 -1.80 5.55 -4.59
CA VAL A 83 -2.32 5.43 -3.22
C VAL A 83 -3.85 5.56 -3.20
N ALA A 84 -4.41 6.49 -3.98
CA ALA A 84 -5.86 6.65 -4.13
C ALA A 84 -6.50 5.43 -4.80
N LEU A 85 -5.84 4.88 -5.83
CA LEU A 85 -6.28 3.65 -6.50
C LEU A 85 -6.25 2.46 -5.55
N GLN A 86 -5.13 2.25 -4.85
CA GLN A 86 -4.97 1.14 -3.90
C GLN A 86 -6.00 1.22 -2.77
N LYS A 87 -6.29 2.43 -2.26
CA LYS A 87 -7.40 2.65 -1.31
C LYS A 87 -8.73 2.20 -1.90
N SER A 88 -9.08 2.71 -3.09
CA SER A 88 -10.37 2.42 -3.74
C SER A 88 -10.57 0.93 -4.05
N VAL A 89 -9.53 0.25 -4.55
CA VAL A 89 -9.54 -1.20 -4.79
C VAL A 89 -9.85 -1.93 -3.50
N ARG A 90 -9.24 -1.50 -2.40
CA ARG A 90 -9.33 -2.16 -1.13
C ARG A 90 -10.68 -1.94 -0.45
N ASP A 91 -11.14 -0.69 -0.41
CA ASP A 91 -12.45 -0.30 0.09
C ASP A 91 -13.55 -1.14 -0.60
N LYS A 92 -13.45 -1.33 -1.93
CA LYS A 92 -14.38 -2.18 -2.69
C LYS A 92 -14.40 -3.64 -2.23
N ILE A 93 -13.24 -4.23 -1.91
CA ILE A 93 -13.15 -5.63 -1.46
C ILE A 93 -13.60 -5.75 0.01
N GLU A 94 -13.52 -4.67 0.82
CA GLU A 94 -14.05 -4.63 2.20
C GLU A 94 -15.54 -4.27 2.27
N GLY A 95 -16.20 -4.07 1.12
CA GLY A 95 -17.61 -3.71 1.06
C GLY A 95 -17.90 -2.24 1.42
N VAL A 96 -16.87 -1.41 1.55
CA VAL A 96 -17.01 0.04 1.72
C VAL A 96 -17.45 0.64 0.38
N PRO A 97 -18.51 1.48 0.35
CA PRO A 97 -19.00 2.05 -0.90
C PRO A 97 -17.96 2.96 -1.54
N VAL A 98 -17.58 2.65 -2.78
CA VAL A 98 -16.66 3.45 -3.61
C VAL A 98 -17.39 3.94 -4.85
N THR A 99 -17.38 5.24 -5.09
CA THR A 99 -18.00 5.82 -6.27
C THR A 99 -17.27 5.35 -7.54
N PRO A 100 -17.99 4.81 -8.55
CA PRO A 100 -17.35 4.30 -9.77
C PRO A 100 -16.42 5.31 -10.45
N ILE A 101 -16.81 6.60 -10.46
CA ILE A 101 -15.99 7.67 -11.05
C ILE A 101 -14.62 7.81 -10.37
N PHE A 102 -14.57 7.74 -9.04
CA PHE A 102 -13.32 7.89 -8.29
C PHE A 102 -12.40 6.68 -8.53
N TYR A 103 -12.98 5.48 -8.57
CA TYR A 103 -12.26 4.25 -8.92
C TYR A 103 -11.65 4.31 -10.34
N THR A 104 -12.42 4.76 -11.33
CA THR A 104 -11.92 4.92 -12.71
C THR A 104 -10.86 6.01 -12.83
N LEU A 105 -11.01 7.12 -12.10
CA LEU A 105 -10.02 8.20 -12.07
C LEU A 105 -8.71 7.74 -11.43
N GLY A 106 -8.75 6.90 -10.41
CA GLY A 106 -7.55 6.29 -9.82
C GLY A 106 -6.77 5.45 -10.83
N TRP A 107 -7.46 4.61 -11.61
CA TRP A 107 -6.85 3.80 -12.67
C TRP A 107 -6.27 4.67 -13.78
N ILE A 108 -7.07 5.60 -14.31
CA ILE A 108 -6.64 6.50 -15.40
C ILE A 108 -5.47 7.34 -14.94
N GLY A 109 -5.51 7.92 -13.74
CA GLY A 109 -4.44 8.75 -13.19
C GLY A 109 -3.13 7.97 -13.03
N THR A 110 -3.19 6.74 -12.50
CA THR A 110 -2.00 5.88 -12.33
C THR A 110 -1.40 5.50 -13.69
N LEU A 111 -2.23 5.12 -14.65
CA LEU A 111 -1.76 4.79 -16.01
C LEU A 111 -1.21 6.02 -16.73
N ALA A 112 -1.86 7.17 -16.58
CA ALA A 112 -1.43 8.43 -17.16
C ALA A 112 -0.09 8.87 -16.61
N SER A 113 0.15 8.77 -15.29
CA SER A 113 1.41 9.18 -14.69
C SER A 113 2.59 8.34 -15.19
N ILE A 114 2.41 7.02 -15.32
CA ILE A 114 3.42 6.10 -15.87
C ILE A 114 3.66 6.39 -17.36
N THR A 115 2.58 6.60 -18.12
CA THR A 115 2.67 6.88 -19.57
C THR A 115 3.37 8.20 -19.84
N LEU A 116 2.99 9.27 -19.13
CA LEU A 116 3.60 10.59 -19.27
C LEU A 116 5.08 10.58 -18.89
N LEU A 117 5.46 9.85 -17.82
CA LEU A 117 6.87 9.68 -17.50
C LEU A 117 7.61 8.97 -18.64
N THR A 118 7.05 7.87 -19.14
CA THR A 118 7.67 7.08 -20.22
C THR A 118 7.89 7.94 -21.47
N ILE A 119 6.87 8.68 -21.89
CA ILE A 119 6.97 9.60 -23.03
C ILE A 119 7.98 10.72 -22.75
N GLY A 120 7.95 11.32 -21.56
CA GLY A 120 8.92 12.34 -21.14
C GLY A 120 10.35 11.83 -21.27
N LEU A 121 10.64 10.66 -20.69
CA LEU A 121 11.98 10.07 -20.71
C LEU A 121 12.43 9.70 -22.12
N ILE A 122 11.54 9.21 -22.99
CA ILE A 122 11.90 8.92 -24.39
C ILE A 122 12.33 10.20 -25.11
N ASN A 123 11.60 11.30 -24.92
CA ASN A 123 11.83 12.55 -25.62
C ASN A 123 12.92 13.44 -24.99
N ALA A 124 13.29 13.23 -23.74
CA ALA A 124 14.27 14.08 -23.06
C ALA A 124 15.70 13.88 -23.59
N GLU A 125 16.42 14.98 -23.72
CA GLU A 125 17.84 15.03 -24.07
C GLU A 125 18.71 14.67 -22.85
N MET A 126 18.62 13.41 -22.42
CA MET A 126 19.35 12.87 -21.27
C MET A 126 20.10 11.61 -21.65
N THR A 127 21.12 11.26 -20.89
CA THR A 127 21.82 9.99 -21.08
C THR A 127 20.89 8.81 -20.76
N LEU A 128 21.13 7.66 -21.38
CA LEU A 128 20.31 6.46 -21.16
C LEU A 128 20.34 6.02 -19.68
N SER A 129 21.47 6.21 -19.00
CA SER A 129 21.63 5.93 -17.56
C SER A 129 20.76 6.83 -16.69
N GLU A 130 20.65 8.13 -17.00
CA GLU A 130 19.77 9.04 -16.28
C GLU A 130 18.31 8.65 -16.48
N LYS A 131 17.90 8.36 -17.72
CA LYS A 131 16.54 7.89 -18.03
C LYS A 131 16.19 6.64 -17.23
N GLY A 132 17.09 5.66 -17.22
CA GLY A 132 16.93 4.44 -16.42
C GLY A 132 16.83 4.72 -14.92
N PHE A 133 17.66 5.63 -14.40
CA PHE A 133 17.62 6.05 -13.01
C PHE A 133 16.26 6.66 -12.62
N TYR A 134 15.70 7.58 -13.43
CA TYR A 134 14.37 8.14 -13.17
C TYR A 134 13.27 7.08 -13.24
N ALA A 135 13.32 6.19 -14.24
CA ALA A 135 12.32 5.14 -14.38
C ALA A 135 12.30 4.21 -13.16
N ILE A 136 13.47 3.76 -12.71
CA ILE A 136 13.59 2.82 -11.57
C ILE A 136 13.22 3.50 -10.25
N SER A 137 13.73 4.71 -9.99
CA SER A 137 13.41 5.45 -8.76
C SER A 137 11.92 5.81 -8.68
N TYR A 138 11.28 6.14 -9.82
CA TYR A 138 9.85 6.35 -9.89
C TYR A 138 9.05 5.07 -9.59
N LEU A 139 9.38 3.96 -10.25
CA LEU A 139 8.71 2.67 -10.02
C LEU A 139 8.89 2.18 -8.58
N LEU A 140 10.10 2.32 -8.03
CA LEU A 140 10.38 2.04 -6.63
C LEU A 140 9.49 2.87 -5.71
N SER A 141 9.34 4.16 -5.99
CA SER A 141 8.49 5.07 -5.21
C SER A 141 7.03 4.65 -5.24
N LEU A 142 6.47 4.33 -6.42
CA LEU A 142 5.08 3.88 -6.55
C LEU A 142 4.84 2.56 -5.81
N PHE A 143 5.72 1.59 -6.00
CA PHE A 143 5.63 0.28 -5.34
C PHE A 143 5.74 0.41 -3.82
N ALA A 144 6.72 1.18 -3.35
CA ALA A 144 6.92 1.40 -1.92
C ALA A 144 5.75 2.17 -1.29
N ALA A 145 5.16 3.15 -1.99
CA ALA A 145 3.98 3.88 -1.50
C ALA A 145 2.78 2.95 -1.30
N VAL A 146 2.52 2.05 -2.25
CA VAL A 146 1.47 1.01 -2.12
C VAL A 146 1.76 0.09 -0.93
N SER A 147 3.03 -0.31 -0.76
CA SER A 147 3.44 -1.19 0.34
C SER A 147 3.29 -0.52 1.70
N VAL A 148 3.73 0.73 1.83
CA VAL A 148 3.55 1.55 3.03
C VAL A 148 2.07 1.73 3.36
N GLN A 149 1.24 2.07 2.38
CA GLN A 149 -0.19 2.24 2.60
C GLN A 149 -0.85 0.95 3.11
N LYS A 150 -0.50 -0.20 2.52
CA LYS A 150 -0.97 -1.51 3.00
C LYS A 150 -0.55 -1.74 4.45
N ASN A 151 0.72 -1.54 4.76
CA ASN A 151 1.28 -1.79 6.10
C ASN A 151 0.66 -0.92 7.19
N VAL A 152 0.55 0.39 6.95
CA VAL A 152 -0.03 1.35 7.91
C VAL A 152 -1.47 0.99 8.22
N ARG A 153 -2.26 0.73 7.18
CA ARG A 153 -3.66 0.35 7.31
C ARG A 153 -3.85 -0.99 8.02
N ASP A 154 -3.06 -2.01 7.64
CA ASP A 154 -3.16 -3.33 8.27
C ASP A 154 -2.83 -3.21 9.76
N LEU A 155 -1.82 -2.43 10.12
CA LEU A 155 -1.47 -2.17 11.51
C LEU A 155 -2.58 -1.43 12.29
N GLU A 156 -3.27 -0.47 11.65
CA GLU A 156 -4.43 0.20 12.25
C GLU A 156 -5.59 -0.78 12.52
N ASN A 157 -5.84 -1.73 11.61
CA ASN A 157 -6.88 -2.74 11.79
C ASN A 157 -6.57 -3.72 12.95
N PHE A 158 -5.30 -3.98 13.25
CA PHE A 158 -4.89 -4.76 14.43
C PHE A 158 -4.88 -3.96 15.74
N SER A 159 -4.93 -2.63 15.67
CA SER A 159 -4.96 -1.76 16.84
C SER A 159 -6.38 -1.42 17.33
N LYS A 160 -7.41 -1.77 16.56
CA LYS A 160 -8.83 -1.59 16.91
C LYS A 160 -9.36 -2.82 17.63
#